data_AF-A0A0A9DLY1-F1
#
_entry.id   AF-A0A0A9DLY1-F1
#
_cell.length_a   1.000
_cell.length_b   1.000
_cell.length_c   1.000
_cell.angle_alpha   90.00
_cell.angle_beta   90.00
_cell.angle_gamma   90.00
#
_symmetry.space_group_name_H-M   'P 1'
#
loop_
_entity.id
_entity.type
_entity.pdbx_description
1 polymer ?
#
loop_
_entity_poly.entity_id
_entity_poly.type
_entity_poly.pdbx_seq_one_letter_code
_entity_poly.pdbx_strand_id
1 'polypeptide(L)'
;MDYTATRPRIMDHIVTLEEIQKHFVDYMINDALGVISTAHLIHADRNLLKARSPECLQLAALHSMAVDFAKTGAPAEMPRTLRPREFPDFMERWEKPMYISNGVLGKLYRAALRQVENSEALLPAAPPTWAYDPDIEAPGFNKFLDAAEECYELYAEKLGTLMTYYSAEREDEILTGNIRNKLVYLKRDNKRYFEMKDRIVAAVDSLHDEVRGWLRDCREEDASRVVSAWYHVTYHPDRRGGKRFWSFPWIVCDTLLAIKAARRCRKQLDGAMPMDWGAA
;
A
#
# COMPACT_ATOMS: atom_id res chain seq x y z
N MET A 1 27.51 28.42 6.12
CA MET A 1 26.19 28.31 6.76
C MET A 1 26.35 29.05 8.07
N ASP A 2 26.11 30.35 8.06
CA ASP A 2 26.32 31.21 9.23
C ASP A 2 24.98 31.31 9.97
N TYR A 3 24.64 30.22 10.66
CA TYR A 3 23.45 30.19 11.53
C TYR A 3 23.88 30.54 12.96
N THR A 4 23.44 31.70 13.44
CA THR A 4 23.56 32.07 14.85
C THR A 4 22.37 31.47 15.61
N ALA A 5 22.61 30.36 16.31
CA ALA A 5 21.58 29.72 17.13
C ALA A 5 21.00 30.72 18.14
N THR A 6 19.67 30.68 18.30
CA THR A 6 18.99 31.44 19.35
C THR A 6 19.52 30.99 20.70
N ARG A 7 19.86 31.95 21.58
CA ARG A 7 20.39 31.60 22.90
C ARG A 7 19.37 30.74 23.65
N PRO A 8 19.77 29.56 24.18
CA PRO A 8 18.89 28.77 25.00
C PRO A 8 18.45 29.58 26.21
N ARG A 9 17.25 29.30 26.72
CA ARG A 9 16.74 29.96 27.91
C ARG A 9 17.60 29.55 29.11
N ILE A 10 18.52 30.42 29.51
CA ILE A 10 19.36 30.22 30.69
C ILE A 10 18.52 30.62 31.90
N MET A 11 18.23 29.65 32.77
CA MET A 11 17.62 29.89 34.06
C MET A 11 18.74 30.12 35.09
N ASP A 12 18.52 31.04 36.02
CA ASP A 12 19.44 31.38 37.12
C ASP A 12 19.31 30.45 38.33
N HIS A 13 18.51 29.39 38.21
CA HIS A 13 18.16 28.45 39.28
C HIS A 13 18.10 27.00 38.76
N ILE A 14 17.95 26.06 39.70
CA ILE A 14 17.79 24.63 39.38
C ILE A 14 16.39 24.42 38.80
N VAL A 15 16.33 23.86 37.59
CA VAL A 15 15.08 23.57 36.87
C VAL A 15 14.18 22.65 37.70
N THR A 16 12.92 23.05 37.90
CA THR A 16 11.93 22.27 38.66
C THR A 16 11.09 21.36 37.75
N LEU A 17 10.40 20.38 38.34
CA LEU A 17 9.53 19.47 37.59
C LEU A 17 8.34 20.23 36.98
N GLU A 18 7.83 21.24 37.68
CA GLU A 18 6.72 22.08 37.23
C GLU A 18 7.09 22.89 35.98
N GLU A 19 8.34 23.36 35.89
CA GLU A 19 8.84 24.08 34.71
C GLU A 19 8.98 23.16 33.50
N ILE A 20 9.40 21.91 33.71
CA ILE A 20 9.46 20.90 32.66
C ILE A 20 8.04 20.60 32.13
N GLN A 21 7.07 20.42 33.04
CA GLN A 21 5.67 20.21 32.66
C GLN A 21 5.13 21.41 31.86
N LYS A 22 5.42 22.63 32.31
CA LYS A 22 5.01 23.86 31.61
C LYS A 22 5.64 23.95 30.22
N HIS A 23 6.95 23.72 30.09
CA HIS A 23 7.63 23.70 28.78
C HIS A 23 7.05 22.65 27.84
N PHE A 24 6.69 21.47 28.35
CA PHE A 24 6.08 20.43 27.54
C PHE A 24 4.71 20.87 26.98
N VAL A 25 3.87 21.47 27.83
CA VAL A 25 2.57 22.02 27.40
C VAL A 25 2.76 23.17 26.40
N ASP A 26 3.68 24.10 26.69
CA ASP A 26 4.00 25.23 25.81
C ASP A 26 4.51 24.74 24.43
N TYR A 27 5.32 23.68 24.41
CA TYR A 27 5.78 23.05 23.18
C TYR A 27 4.64 22.45 22.36
N MET A 28 3.74 21.68 23.00
CA MET A 28 2.59 21.07 22.33
C MET A 28 1.64 22.11 21.72
N ILE A 29 1.46 23.25 22.38
CA ILE A 29 0.56 24.31 21.90
C ILE A 29 1.18 25.10 20.75
N ASN A 30 2.49 25.37 20.81
CA ASN A 30 3.15 26.32 19.92
C ASN A 30 4.02 25.66 18.84
N ASP A 31 3.94 24.35 18.64
CA ASP A 31 4.64 23.68 17.53
C ASP A 31 4.11 24.18 16.17
N ALA A 32 4.92 25.00 15.52
CA ALA A 32 4.63 25.61 14.22
C ALA A 32 5.44 25.00 13.07
N LEU A 33 6.27 23.97 13.32
CA LEU A 33 7.24 23.45 12.36
C LEU A 33 6.58 23.03 11.03
N GLY A 34 5.53 22.20 11.12
CA GLY A 34 4.81 21.71 9.94
C GLY A 34 4.11 22.83 9.16
N VAL A 35 3.58 23.84 9.87
CA VAL A 35 2.88 24.98 9.24
C VAL A 35 3.87 25.87 8.48
N ILE A 36 5.03 26.17 9.08
CA ILE A 36 6.10 26.95 8.46
C ILE A 36 6.67 26.23 7.23
N SER A 37 6.91 24.92 7.35
CA SER A 37 7.41 24.09 6.24
C SER A 37 6.43 24.07 5.05
N THR A 38 5.13 23.90 5.34
CA THR A 38 4.08 23.94 4.31
C THR A 38 4.02 25.31 3.65
N ALA A 39 4.11 26.41 4.42
CA ALA A 39 4.14 27.75 3.87
C ALA A 39 5.36 27.97 2.97
N HIS A 40 6.55 27.52 3.40
CA HIS A 40 7.78 27.62 2.60
C HIS A 40 7.63 26.93 1.25
N LEU A 41 7.06 25.72 1.23
CA LEU A 41 6.81 24.97 -0.01
C LEU A 41 5.87 25.74 -0.96
N ILE A 42 4.80 26.34 -0.44
CA ILE A 42 3.82 27.07 -1.25
C ILE A 42 4.42 28.37 -1.82
N HIS A 43 5.15 29.13 -1.01
CA HIS A 43 5.82 30.35 -1.47
C HIS A 43 6.93 30.03 -2.48
N ALA A 44 7.67 28.95 -2.27
CA ALA A 44 8.71 28.52 -3.20
C ALA A 44 8.12 28.06 -4.54
N ASP A 45 6.94 27.45 -4.56
CA ASP A 45 6.31 27.08 -5.83
C ASP A 45 5.86 28.32 -6.62
N ARG A 46 5.21 29.27 -5.93
CA ARG A 46 4.59 30.47 -6.54
C ARG A 46 5.59 31.51 -7.03
N ASN A 47 6.70 31.70 -6.31
CA ASN A 47 7.69 32.73 -6.63
C ASN A 47 8.64 32.31 -7.76
N LEU A 48 8.98 33.25 -8.64
CA LEU A 48 9.96 33.02 -9.72
C LEU A 48 11.35 32.71 -9.17
N LEU A 49 11.74 33.34 -8.06
CA LEU A 49 13.00 33.10 -7.37
C LEU A 49 13.01 31.81 -6.53
N LYS A 50 11.90 31.07 -6.50
CA LYS A 50 11.76 29.82 -5.75
C LYS A 50 12.16 30.00 -4.27
N ALA A 51 12.93 29.08 -3.71
CA ALA A 51 13.38 29.12 -2.32
C ALA A 51 14.30 30.32 -1.98
N ARG A 52 14.74 31.11 -2.98
CA ARG A 52 15.53 32.34 -2.78
C ARG A 52 14.65 33.59 -2.67
N SER A 53 13.33 33.47 -2.70
CA SER A 53 12.44 34.61 -2.45
C SER A 53 12.63 35.12 -1.01
N PRO A 54 12.42 36.43 -0.75
CA PRO A 54 12.57 36.98 0.59
C PRO A 54 11.63 36.31 1.60
N GLU A 55 10.42 35.94 1.18
CA GLU A 55 9.46 35.19 2.01
C GLU A 55 9.99 33.80 2.37
N CYS A 56 10.55 33.08 1.40
CA CYS A 56 11.16 31.77 1.63
C CYS A 56 12.37 31.84 2.56
N LEU A 57 13.23 32.85 2.41
CA LEU A 57 14.37 33.05 3.31
C LEU A 57 13.91 33.35 4.75
N GLN A 58 12.88 34.17 4.91
CA GLN A 58 12.29 34.44 6.22
C GLN A 58 11.66 33.17 6.83
N LEU A 59 10.93 32.39 6.02
CA LEU A 59 10.36 31.11 6.44
C LEU A 59 11.44 30.08 6.79
N ALA A 60 12.57 30.06 6.07
CA ALA A 60 13.68 29.18 6.39
C ALA A 60 14.33 29.54 7.73
N ALA A 61 14.48 30.84 8.04
CA ALA A 61 14.94 31.29 9.35
C ALA A 61 13.98 30.87 10.48
N LEU A 62 12.67 31.08 10.28
CA LEU A 62 11.63 30.64 11.22
C LEU A 62 11.61 29.11 11.38
N HIS A 63 11.82 28.36 10.29
CA HIS A 63 11.88 26.90 10.33
C HIS A 63 13.08 26.43 11.16
N SER A 64 14.22 27.09 11.05
CA SER A 64 15.39 26.80 11.89
C SER A 64 15.08 27.04 13.38
N MET A 65 14.41 28.15 13.71
CA MET A 65 13.98 28.44 15.08
C MET A 65 12.98 27.39 15.59
N ALA A 66 12.03 26.96 14.76
CA ALA A 66 11.02 25.97 15.14
C ALA A 66 11.63 24.61 15.49
N VAL A 67 12.66 24.16 14.77
CA VAL A 67 13.38 22.91 15.08
C VAL A 67 14.07 22.98 16.44
N ASP A 68 14.66 24.13 16.76
CA ASP A 68 15.34 24.34 18.04
C ASP A 68 14.38 24.74 19.18
N PHE A 69 13.07 24.85 18.93
CA PHE A 69 12.09 25.21 19.96
C PHE A 69 12.11 24.23 21.14
N ALA A 70 12.20 22.93 20.87
CA ALA A 70 12.27 21.90 21.92
C ALA A 70 13.45 22.10 22.89
N LYS A 71 14.56 22.70 22.41
CA LYS A 71 15.79 22.95 23.18
C LYS A 71 15.83 24.35 23.80
N THR A 72 15.31 25.34 23.08
CA THR A 72 15.45 26.75 23.45
C THR A 72 14.27 27.27 24.26
N GLY A 73 13.09 26.64 24.13
CA GLY A 73 11.84 27.13 24.71
C GLY A 73 11.30 28.40 24.02
N ALA A 74 11.89 28.81 22.89
CA ALA A 74 11.45 29.96 22.12
C ALA A 74 10.58 29.52 20.91
N PRO A 75 9.26 29.84 20.89
CA PRO A 75 8.41 29.46 19.78
C PRO A 75 8.71 30.28 18.53
N ALA A 76 8.58 29.65 17.36
CA ALA A 76 8.70 30.34 16.07
C ALA A 76 7.34 30.91 15.65
N GLU A 77 7.17 32.22 15.79
CA GLU A 77 5.93 32.89 15.40
C GLU A 77 5.94 33.31 13.93
N MET A 78 5.13 32.63 13.11
CA MET A 78 5.01 32.98 11.69
C MET A 78 4.07 34.19 11.48
N PRO A 79 4.55 35.30 10.88
CA PRO A 79 3.73 36.46 10.55
C PRO A 79 2.52 36.10 9.67
N ARG A 80 1.41 36.83 9.85
CA ARG A 80 0.18 36.63 9.06
C ARG A 80 0.38 36.84 7.56
N THR A 81 1.34 37.67 7.16
CA THR A 81 1.69 37.94 5.76
C THR A 81 2.31 36.71 5.08
N LEU A 82 3.01 35.87 5.83
CA LEU A 82 3.62 34.64 5.30
C LEU A 82 2.65 33.46 5.26
N ARG A 83 1.44 33.59 5.82
CA ARG A 83 0.41 32.53 5.77
C ARG A 83 -0.21 32.45 4.37
N PRO A 84 -0.07 31.31 3.67
CA PRO A 84 -0.65 31.16 2.34
C PRO A 84 -2.17 31.17 2.37
N ARG A 85 -2.78 31.85 1.39
CA ARG A 85 -4.25 31.90 1.20
C ARG A 85 -4.72 30.92 0.13
N GLU A 86 -3.86 30.62 -0.83
CA GLU A 86 -4.12 29.71 -1.94
C GLU A 86 -3.07 28.60 -1.92
N PHE A 87 -3.47 27.39 -2.30
CA PHE A 87 -2.64 26.19 -2.24
C PHE A 87 -2.40 25.63 -3.65
N PRO A 88 -1.21 25.08 -3.94
CA PRO A 88 -0.99 24.44 -5.23
C PRO A 88 -1.85 23.18 -5.36
N ASP A 89 -2.26 22.87 -6.59
CA ASP A 89 -3.13 21.74 -6.95
C ASP A 89 -2.63 20.39 -6.43
N PHE A 90 -1.30 20.17 -6.43
CA PHE A 90 -0.69 18.94 -5.92
C PHE A 90 -0.84 18.72 -4.41
N MET A 91 -1.33 19.70 -3.64
CA MET A 91 -1.61 19.54 -2.21
C MET A 91 -3.03 19.06 -1.90
N GLU A 92 -3.92 18.96 -2.90
CA GLU A 92 -5.28 18.41 -2.76
C GLU A 92 -6.11 19.06 -1.62
N ARG A 93 -5.96 20.37 -1.41
CA ARG A 93 -6.69 21.13 -0.39
C ARG A 93 -8.04 21.62 -0.93
N TRP A 94 -8.93 20.69 -1.29
CA TRP A 94 -10.22 20.98 -1.95
C TRP A 94 -11.14 21.97 -1.23
N GLU A 95 -11.03 22.10 0.09
CA GLU A 95 -11.81 23.05 0.90
C GLU A 95 -11.28 24.50 0.83
N LYS A 96 -10.10 24.71 0.24
CA LYS A 96 -9.44 26.00 0.16
C LYS A 96 -9.23 26.41 -1.30
N PRO A 97 -9.06 27.71 -1.59
CA PRO A 97 -8.67 28.16 -2.92
C PRO A 97 -7.38 27.48 -3.39
N MET A 98 -7.38 26.98 -4.62
CA MET A 98 -6.24 26.30 -5.22
C MET A 98 -5.82 26.93 -6.55
N TYR A 99 -4.54 26.80 -6.89
CA TYR A 99 -3.97 27.20 -8.17
C TYR A 99 -3.21 26.05 -8.83
N ILE A 100 -3.12 26.06 -10.16
CA ILE A 100 -2.35 25.07 -10.91
C ILE A 100 -0.86 25.41 -10.79
N SER A 101 -0.09 24.54 -10.12
CA SER A 101 1.37 24.71 -10.00
C SER A 101 2.03 24.49 -11.36
N ASN A 102 2.77 25.49 -11.84
CA ASN A 102 3.61 25.36 -13.04
C ASN A 102 5.00 24.76 -12.76
N GLY A 103 5.33 24.53 -11.50
CA GLY A 103 6.58 23.90 -11.06
C GLY A 103 6.67 22.41 -11.43
N VAL A 104 7.85 21.83 -11.19
CA VAL A 104 8.12 20.40 -11.44
C VAL A 104 7.17 19.52 -10.64
N LEU A 105 6.88 19.87 -9.39
CA LEU A 105 5.96 19.12 -8.52
C LEU A 105 4.55 19.04 -9.10
N GLY A 106 3.95 20.17 -9.49
CA GLY A 106 2.63 20.16 -10.13
C GLY A 106 2.59 19.42 -11.45
N LYS A 107 3.64 19.52 -12.28
CA LYS A 107 3.75 18.75 -13.53
C LYS A 107 3.81 17.25 -13.27
N LEU A 108 4.63 16.81 -12.31
CA LEU A 108 4.75 15.41 -11.92
C LEU A 108 3.43 14.88 -11.34
N TYR A 109 2.80 15.64 -10.46
CA TYR A 109 1.50 15.30 -9.88
C TYR A 109 0.45 15.05 -10.97
N ARG A 110 0.27 15.99 -11.90
CA ARG A 110 -0.71 15.84 -13.00
C ARG A 110 -0.33 14.72 -13.97
N ALA A 111 0.95 14.48 -14.22
CA ALA A 111 1.40 13.37 -15.05
C ALA A 111 1.09 12.02 -14.37
N ALA A 112 1.29 11.91 -13.06
CA ALA A 112 0.96 10.73 -12.27
C ALA A 112 -0.55 10.46 -12.26
N LEU A 113 -1.38 11.50 -12.06
CA LEU A 113 -2.84 11.36 -12.15
C LEU A 113 -3.29 10.82 -13.52
N ARG A 114 -2.77 11.40 -14.61
CA ARG A 114 -3.07 10.92 -15.97
C ARG A 114 -2.62 9.48 -16.21
N GLN A 115 -1.50 9.06 -15.62
CA GLN A 115 -1.08 7.66 -15.72
C GLN A 115 -2.03 6.72 -15.00
N VAL A 116 -2.55 7.10 -13.83
CA VAL A 116 -3.55 6.28 -13.12
C VAL A 116 -4.82 6.15 -13.95
N GLU A 117 -5.33 7.27 -14.49
CA GLU A 117 -6.49 7.29 -15.39
C GLU A 117 -6.26 6.44 -16.66
N ASN A 118 -5.09 6.57 -17.27
CA ASN A 118 -4.72 5.78 -18.45
C ASN A 118 -4.46 4.30 -18.12
N SER A 119 -4.00 3.97 -16.91
CA SER A 119 -3.74 2.58 -16.52
C SER A 119 -5.02 1.77 -16.42
N GLU A 120 -6.14 2.39 -16.05
CA GLU A 120 -7.45 1.75 -16.16
C GLU A 120 -7.84 1.51 -17.62
N ALA A 121 -7.43 2.38 -18.54
CA ALA A 121 -7.61 2.21 -19.99
C ALA A 121 -6.63 1.21 -20.63
N LEU A 122 -5.50 0.90 -19.98
CA LEU A 122 -4.53 -0.12 -20.40
C LEU A 122 -4.94 -1.53 -19.97
N LEU A 123 -5.95 -1.68 -19.11
CA LEU A 123 -6.53 -2.98 -18.84
C LEU A 123 -7.14 -3.51 -20.15
N PRO A 124 -6.85 -4.76 -20.55
CA PRO A 124 -7.41 -5.32 -21.77
C PRO A 124 -8.93 -5.18 -21.75
N ALA A 125 -9.51 -4.65 -22.83
CA ALA A 125 -10.96 -4.41 -22.95
C ALA A 125 -11.79 -5.70 -22.83
N ALA A 126 -11.17 -6.85 -23.09
CA ALA A 126 -11.71 -8.16 -22.81
C ALA A 126 -11.08 -8.72 -21.53
N PRO A 127 -11.84 -9.37 -20.64
CA PRO A 127 -11.25 -10.11 -19.55
C PRO A 127 -10.20 -11.09 -20.11
N PRO A 128 -9.03 -11.23 -19.47
CA PRO A 128 -8.04 -12.21 -19.92
C PRO A 128 -8.76 -13.55 -20.08
N THR A 129 -8.55 -14.20 -21.23
CA THR A 129 -9.01 -15.56 -21.43
C THR A 129 -8.25 -16.39 -20.40
N TRP A 130 -8.90 -16.68 -19.28
CA TRP A 130 -8.37 -17.44 -18.16
C TRP A 130 -8.25 -18.90 -18.61
N ALA A 131 -7.35 -19.17 -19.54
CA ALA A 131 -7.11 -20.53 -20.00
C ALA A 131 -6.61 -21.33 -18.80
N TYR A 132 -7.42 -22.30 -18.39
CA TYR A 132 -7.04 -23.28 -17.40
C TYR A 132 -5.70 -23.91 -17.82
N ASP A 133 -4.70 -23.85 -16.95
CA ASP A 133 -3.36 -24.38 -17.24
C ASP A 133 -3.30 -25.83 -16.80
N PRO A 134 -3.37 -26.80 -17.74
CA PRO A 134 -3.37 -28.21 -17.37
C PRO A 134 -2.03 -28.61 -16.75
N ASP A 135 -0.95 -27.85 -16.93
CA ASP A 135 0.36 -28.20 -16.41
C ASP A 135 0.48 -28.09 -14.88
N ILE A 136 -0.49 -27.43 -14.25
CA ILE A 136 -0.61 -27.31 -12.80
C ILE A 136 -1.30 -28.55 -12.20
N GLU A 137 -1.80 -29.47 -13.03
CA GLU A 137 -2.39 -30.72 -12.54
C GLU A 137 -1.34 -31.74 -12.08
N ALA A 138 -1.51 -32.28 -10.87
CA ALA A 138 -0.67 -33.33 -10.33
C ALA A 138 -1.38 -34.70 -10.44
N PRO A 139 -0.70 -35.79 -10.83
CA PRO A 139 -1.35 -37.08 -11.01
C PRO A 139 -2.01 -37.56 -9.71
N GLY A 140 -3.31 -37.86 -9.78
CA GLY A 140 -4.12 -38.30 -8.65
C GLY A 140 -4.82 -37.17 -7.87
N PHE A 141 -4.77 -35.92 -8.34
CA PHE A 141 -5.45 -34.79 -7.70
C PHE A 141 -6.98 -34.97 -7.59
N ASN A 142 -7.59 -35.71 -8.53
CA ASN A 142 -9.04 -35.97 -8.58
C ASN A 142 -9.62 -36.53 -7.27
N LYS A 143 -8.82 -37.25 -6.47
CA LYS A 143 -9.24 -37.82 -5.18
C LYS A 143 -9.50 -36.77 -4.10
N PHE A 144 -8.97 -35.56 -4.28
CA PHE A 144 -9.01 -34.48 -3.30
C PHE A 144 -9.95 -33.35 -3.73
N LEU A 145 -10.76 -33.53 -4.77
CA LEU A 145 -11.65 -32.48 -5.28
C LEU A 145 -12.71 -32.06 -4.26
N ASP A 146 -13.33 -33.02 -3.57
CA ASP A 146 -14.36 -32.72 -2.57
C ASP A 146 -13.79 -31.93 -1.39
N ALA A 147 -12.65 -32.40 -0.84
CA ALA A 147 -11.94 -31.69 0.23
C ALA A 147 -11.43 -30.30 -0.23
N ALA A 148 -11.02 -30.17 -1.49
CA ALA A 148 -10.60 -28.90 -2.07
C ALA A 148 -11.76 -27.90 -2.17
N GLU A 149 -12.97 -28.38 -2.52
CA GLU A 149 -14.17 -27.56 -2.58
C GLU A 149 -14.55 -27.04 -1.19
N GLU A 150 -14.51 -27.90 -0.16
CA GLU A 150 -14.75 -27.50 1.24
C GLU A 150 -13.77 -26.42 1.71
N CYS A 151 -12.46 -26.60 1.44
CA CYS A 151 -11.46 -25.58 1.76
C CYS A 151 -11.70 -24.25 1.02
N TYR A 152 -12.09 -24.32 -0.25
CA TYR A 152 -12.41 -23.13 -1.04
C TYR A 152 -13.63 -22.39 -0.47
N GLU A 153 -14.71 -23.11 -0.14
CA GLU A 153 -15.93 -22.51 0.42
C GLU A 153 -15.64 -21.82 1.75
N LEU A 154 -14.87 -22.47 2.63
CA LEU A 154 -14.45 -21.90 3.91
C LEU A 154 -13.60 -20.63 3.73
N TYR A 155 -12.65 -20.65 2.78
CA TYR A 155 -11.87 -19.47 2.44
C TYR A 155 -12.76 -18.34 1.90
N ALA A 156 -13.68 -18.66 0.99
CA ALA A 156 -14.58 -17.70 0.37
C ALA A 156 -15.50 -17.02 1.38
N GLU A 157 -16.01 -17.78 2.36
CA GLU A 157 -16.82 -17.25 3.45
C GLU A 157 -16.01 -16.28 4.33
N LYS A 158 -14.81 -16.70 4.75
CA LYS A 158 -13.93 -15.89 5.61
C LYS A 158 -13.49 -14.60 4.90
N LEU A 159 -13.05 -14.69 3.66
CA LEU A 159 -12.67 -13.52 2.86
C LEU A 159 -13.88 -12.63 2.61
N GLY A 160 -15.06 -13.20 2.33
CA GLY A 160 -16.31 -12.46 2.16
C GLY A 160 -16.72 -11.68 3.41
N THR A 161 -16.50 -12.25 4.60
CA THR A 161 -16.70 -11.57 5.89
C THR A 161 -15.74 -10.39 6.04
N LEU A 162 -14.45 -10.56 5.74
CA LEU A 162 -13.47 -9.47 5.76
C LEU A 162 -13.83 -8.35 4.77
N MET A 163 -14.21 -8.71 3.55
CA MET A 163 -14.64 -7.75 2.53
C MET A 163 -15.85 -6.94 3.00
N THR A 164 -16.83 -7.59 3.62
CA THR A 164 -18.01 -6.91 4.16
C THR A 164 -17.64 -5.98 5.31
N TYR A 165 -16.79 -6.43 6.24
CA TYR A 165 -16.34 -5.63 7.38
C TYR A 165 -15.59 -4.37 6.97
N TYR A 166 -14.68 -4.48 6.00
CA TYR A 166 -13.89 -3.35 5.50
C TYR A 166 -14.55 -2.60 4.33
N SER A 167 -15.76 -3.01 3.91
CA SER A 167 -16.46 -2.45 2.75
C SER A 167 -15.64 -2.51 1.45
N ALA A 168 -14.90 -3.59 1.25
CA ALA A 168 -14.21 -3.89 -0.01
C ALA A 168 -15.19 -4.54 -1.00
N GLU A 169 -15.30 -3.97 -2.19
CA GLU A 169 -16.21 -4.45 -3.23
C GLU A 169 -15.54 -5.52 -4.10
N ARG A 170 -14.22 -5.39 -4.31
CA ARG A 170 -13.44 -6.26 -5.18
C ARG A 170 -12.34 -6.99 -4.41
N GLU A 171 -12.00 -8.18 -4.88
CA GLU A 171 -10.99 -9.03 -4.26
C GLU A 171 -9.61 -8.36 -4.21
N ASP A 172 -9.21 -7.62 -5.25
CA ASP A 172 -7.94 -6.89 -5.28
C ASP A 172 -7.88 -5.76 -4.24
N GLU A 173 -9.01 -5.15 -3.88
CA GLU A 173 -9.05 -4.11 -2.85
C GLU A 173 -8.74 -4.67 -1.47
N ILE A 174 -9.34 -5.82 -1.12
CA ILE A 174 -9.10 -6.45 0.18
C ILE A 174 -7.69 -7.04 0.25
N LEU A 175 -7.22 -7.70 -0.82
CA LEU A 175 -5.89 -8.31 -0.84
C LEU A 175 -4.75 -7.28 -0.75
N THR A 176 -4.94 -6.10 -1.34
CA THR A 176 -3.91 -5.03 -1.32
C THR A 176 -4.11 -4.00 -0.21
N GLY A 177 -5.25 -4.04 0.47
CA GLY A 177 -5.73 -3.00 1.39
C GLY A 177 -6.04 -1.66 0.72
N ASN A 178 -6.03 -1.58 -0.61
CA ASN A 178 -6.30 -0.34 -1.35
C ASN A 178 -7.78 -0.24 -1.72
N ILE A 179 -8.61 0.21 -0.78
CA ILE A 179 -10.05 0.43 -1.03
C ILE A 179 -10.24 1.63 -1.98
N ARG A 180 -10.93 1.43 -3.11
CA ARG A 180 -11.21 2.51 -4.09
C ARG A 180 -12.28 3.46 -3.56
N ASN A 181 -13.35 2.91 -2.98
CA ASN A 181 -14.42 3.67 -2.36
C ASN A 181 -14.00 4.18 -0.96
N LYS A 182 -13.00 5.07 -0.94
CA LYS A 182 -12.46 5.62 0.31
C LYS A 182 -13.55 6.41 1.04
N LEU A 183 -13.85 6.02 2.28
CA LEU A 183 -14.67 6.83 3.18
C LEU A 183 -14.07 8.24 3.27
N VAL A 184 -14.93 9.26 3.26
CA VAL A 184 -14.53 10.69 3.16
C VAL A 184 -13.48 11.09 4.21
N TYR A 185 -13.52 10.49 5.40
CA TYR A 185 -12.56 10.79 6.46
C TYR A 185 -11.19 10.12 6.25
N LEU A 186 -11.13 8.94 5.61
CA LEU A 186 -9.87 8.28 5.24
C LEU A 186 -9.15 9.01 4.10
N LYS A 187 -9.87 9.78 3.28
CA LYS A 187 -9.25 10.66 2.26
C LYS A 187 -8.47 11.83 2.88
N ARG A 188 -8.81 12.25 4.11
CA ARG A 188 -8.22 13.44 4.74
C ARG A 188 -7.03 13.13 5.64
N ASP A 189 -7.05 11.97 6.29
CA ASP A 189 -6.02 11.55 7.24
C ASP A 189 -5.24 10.36 6.67
N ASN A 190 -4.14 10.68 5.98
CA ASN A 190 -3.24 9.68 5.41
C ASN A 190 -2.74 8.69 6.47
N LYS A 191 -2.50 9.14 7.72
CA LYS A 191 -2.02 8.25 8.78
C LYS A 191 -3.07 7.19 9.11
N ARG A 192 -4.33 7.60 9.35
CA ARG A 192 -5.43 6.64 9.60
C ARG A 192 -5.69 5.72 8.42
N TYR A 193 -5.51 6.23 7.19
CA TYR A 193 -5.62 5.40 6.00
C TYR A 193 -4.53 4.32 5.96
N PHE A 194 -3.27 4.67 6.22
CA PHE A 194 -2.19 3.69 6.30
C PHE A 194 -2.43 2.68 7.44
N GLU A 195 -2.84 3.13 8.63
CA GLU A 195 -3.20 2.23 9.73
C GLU A 195 -4.35 1.29 9.38
N MET A 196 -5.38 1.77 8.67
CA MET A 196 -6.48 0.94 8.19
C MET A 196 -6.00 -0.09 7.17
N LYS A 197 -5.19 0.35 6.21
CA LYS A 197 -4.58 -0.52 5.20
C LYS A 197 -3.76 -1.62 5.85
N ASP A 198 -2.92 -1.28 6.83
CA ASP A 198 -2.08 -2.25 7.55
C ASP A 198 -2.94 -3.28 8.30
N ARG A 199 -4.08 -2.85 8.88
CA ARG A 199 -5.03 -3.78 9.52
C ARG A 199 -5.69 -4.73 8.51
N ILE A 200 -6.09 -4.22 7.34
CA ILE A 200 -6.66 -5.05 6.28
C ILE A 200 -5.64 -6.10 5.84
N VAL A 201 -4.42 -5.68 5.53
CA VAL A 201 -3.34 -6.57 5.08
C VAL A 201 -3.03 -7.62 6.15
N ALA A 202 -2.91 -7.22 7.42
CA ALA A 202 -2.69 -8.17 8.52
C ALA A 202 -3.83 -9.18 8.70
N ALA A 203 -5.09 -8.76 8.53
CA ALA A 203 -6.24 -9.67 8.61
C ALA A 203 -6.25 -10.69 7.46
N VAL A 204 -5.95 -10.24 6.25
CA VAL A 204 -5.82 -11.12 5.07
C VAL A 204 -4.63 -12.07 5.23
N ASP A 205 -3.48 -11.59 5.71
CA ASP A 205 -2.31 -12.43 5.95
C ASP A 205 -2.58 -13.50 7.00
N SER A 206 -3.32 -13.16 8.06
CA SER A 206 -3.75 -14.15 9.07
C SER A 206 -4.65 -15.23 8.46
N LEU A 207 -5.57 -14.87 7.55
CA LEU A 207 -6.37 -15.83 6.80
C LEU A 207 -5.49 -16.70 5.89
N HIS A 208 -4.53 -16.09 5.18
CA HIS A 208 -3.58 -16.83 4.35
C HIS A 208 -2.73 -17.81 5.17
N ASP A 209 -2.31 -17.45 6.38
CA ASP A 209 -1.58 -18.34 7.27
C ASP A 209 -2.41 -19.53 7.75
N GLU A 210 -3.71 -19.33 7.97
CA GLU A 210 -4.66 -20.41 8.27
C GLU A 210 -4.79 -21.37 7.07
N VAL A 211 -4.97 -20.84 5.85
CA VAL A 211 -5.04 -21.64 4.61
C VAL A 211 -3.73 -22.43 4.39
N ARG A 212 -2.57 -21.82 4.62
CA ARG A 212 -1.28 -22.52 4.60
C ARG A 212 -1.22 -23.60 5.68
N GLY A 213 -1.88 -23.40 6.81
CA GLY A 213 -2.07 -24.39 7.87
C GLY A 213 -2.78 -25.64 7.37
N TRP A 214 -3.90 -25.49 6.65
CA TRP A 214 -4.66 -26.63 6.09
C TRP A 214 -3.80 -27.52 5.18
N LEU A 215 -2.87 -26.92 4.43
CA LEU A 215 -1.92 -27.68 3.62
C LEU A 215 -0.86 -28.40 4.46
N ARG A 216 -0.37 -27.77 5.54
CA ARG A 216 0.60 -28.40 6.46
C ARG A 216 0.04 -29.61 7.20
N ASP A 217 -1.28 -29.64 7.42
CA ASP A 217 -1.96 -30.78 8.04
C ASP A 217 -2.07 -31.99 7.09
N CYS A 218 -1.84 -31.78 5.78
CA CYS A 218 -1.80 -32.84 4.79
C CYS A 218 -0.43 -33.55 4.79
N ARG A 219 -0.40 -34.81 4.31
CA ARG A 219 0.87 -35.52 4.09
C ARG A 219 1.69 -34.80 3.02
N GLU A 220 3.00 -34.67 3.23
CA GLU A 220 3.89 -33.99 2.27
C GLU A 220 3.79 -34.57 0.85
N GLU A 221 3.62 -35.89 0.74
CA GLU A 221 3.46 -36.61 -0.54
C GLU A 221 2.16 -36.23 -1.29
N ASP A 222 1.14 -35.81 -0.55
CA ASP A 222 -0.18 -35.44 -1.08
C ASP A 222 -0.31 -33.93 -1.30
N ALA A 223 0.60 -33.11 -0.75
CA ALA A 223 0.56 -31.65 -0.86
C ALA A 223 0.45 -31.17 -2.32
N SER A 224 1.21 -31.78 -3.24
CA SER A 224 1.12 -31.43 -4.67
C SER A 224 -0.25 -31.78 -5.29
N ARG A 225 -0.89 -32.87 -4.84
CA ARG A 225 -2.20 -33.31 -5.32
C ARG A 225 -3.31 -32.42 -4.77
N VAL A 226 -3.23 -32.07 -3.49
CA VAL A 226 -4.18 -31.18 -2.82
C VAL A 226 -4.14 -29.79 -3.45
N VAL A 227 -2.95 -29.21 -3.63
CA VAL A 227 -2.78 -27.87 -4.23
C VAL A 227 -3.23 -27.84 -5.69
N SER A 228 -2.96 -28.92 -6.44
CA SER A 228 -3.51 -29.09 -7.79
C SER A 228 -5.05 -29.16 -7.79
N ALA A 229 -5.66 -29.83 -6.81
CA ALA A 229 -7.11 -29.87 -6.66
C ALA A 229 -7.69 -28.50 -6.30
N TRP A 230 -7.02 -27.73 -5.43
CA TRP A 230 -7.40 -26.34 -5.12
C TRP A 230 -7.38 -25.45 -6.37
N TYR A 231 -6.35 -25.57 -7.20
CA TYR A 231 -6.26 -24.88 -8.50
C TYR A 231 -7.40 -25.30 -9.43
N HIS A 232 -7.67 -26.60 -9.54
CA HIS A 232 -8.76 -27.12 -10.36
C HIS A 232 -10.12 -26.57 -9.91
N VAL A 233 -10.48 -26.75 -8.64
CA VAL A 233 -11.69 -26.19 -8.03
C VAL A 233 -11.83 -24.70 -8.28
N THR A 234 -10.73 -23.94 -8.23
CA THR A 234 -10.76 -22.48 -8.39
C THR A 234 -10.70 -21.99 -9.82
N TYR A 235 -10.16 -22.73 -10.80
CA TYR A 235 -9.97 -22.24 -12.18
C TYR A 235 -10.65 -23.08 -13.27
N HIS A 236 -11.15 -24.28 -12.95
CA HIS A 236 -11.74 -25.16 -13.95
C HIS A 236 -12.98 -24.52 -14.62
N PRO A 237 -13.16 -24.66 -15.94
CA PRO A 237 -14.30 -24.10 -16.68
C PRO A 237 -15.66 -24.64 -16.24
N ASP A 238 -15.71 -25.88 -15.76
CA ASP A 238 -16.96 -26.54 -15.38
C ASP A 238 -17.56 -26.05 -14.06
N ARG A 239 -16.84 -25.21 -13.31
CA ARG A 239 -17.35 -24.60 -12.07
C ARG A 239 -18.53 -23.67 -12.39
N ARG A 240 -19.74 -24.05 -11.99
CA ARG A 240 -20.97 -23.23 -12.18
C ARG A 240 -21.29 -22.41 -10.92
N GLY A 241 -21.42 -21.09 -11.09
CA GLY A 241 -22.15 -20.18 -10.18
C GLY A 241 -21.38 -19.62 -8.98
N GLY A 242 -21.64 -18.33 -8.64
CA GLY A 242 -21.18 -17.65 -7.42
C GLY A 242 -20.13 -16.54 -7.61
N LYS A 243 -19.85 -15.76 -6.54
CA LYS A 243 -18.65 -14.91 -6.45
C LYS A 243 -17.43 -15.84 -6.39
N ARG A 244 -16.46 -15.60 -7.27
CA ARG A 244 -15.25 -16.41 -7.38
C ARG A 244 -14.06 -15.63 -6.85
N PHE A 245 -13.34 -16.21 -5.89
CA PHE A 245 -12.12 -15.63 -5.36
C PHE A 245 -10.93 -16.34 -5.99
N TRP A 246 -10.19 -15.60 -6.80
CA TRP A 246 -9.12 -16.12 -7.64
C TRP A 246 -7.84 -16.34 -6.86
N SER A 247 -7.65 -15.64 -5.75
CA SER A 247 -6.43 -15.68 -4.97
C SER A 247 -6.19 -16.99 -4.22
N PHE A 248 -7.23 -17.80 -3.97
CA PHE A 248 -7.15 -18.97 -3.08
C PHE A 248 -5.98 -19.92 -3.40
N PRO A 249 -5.81 -20.45 -4.64
CA PRO A 249 -4.68 -21.34 -4.94
C PRO A 249 -3.33 -20.64 -4.84
N TRP A 250 -3.28 -19.34 -5.11
CA TRP A 250 -2.03 -18.57 -5.13
C TRP A 250 -1.48 -18.25 -3.75
N ILE A 251 -2.25 -18.52 -2.68
CA ILE A 251 -1.76 -18.46 -1.30
C ILE A 251 -0.58 -19.43 -1.08
N VAL A 252 -0.58 -20.54 -1.83
CA VAL A 252 0.44 -21.59 -1.85
C VAL A 252 1.20 -21.61 -3.18
N CYS A 253 1.57 -20.41 -3.66
CA CYS A 253 2.25 -20.18 -4.93
C CYS A 253 3.50 -21.07 -5.12
N ASP A 254 4.30 -21.24 -4.07
CA ASP A 254 5.54 -22.02 -4.12
C ASP A 254 5.29 -23.48 -4.57
N THR A 255 4.24 -24.11 -4.05
CA THR A 255 3.86 -25.49 -4.41
C THR A 255 3.30 -25.56 -5.83
N LEU A 256 2.48 -24.59 -6.26
CA LEU A 256 1.99 -24.52 -7.64
C LEU A 256 3.13 -24.39 -8.66
N LEU A 257 4.10 -23.51 -8.35
CA LEU A 257 5.29 -23.32 -9.18
C LEU A 257 6.18 -24.57 -9.21
N ALA A 258 6.32 -25.27 -8.08
CA ALA A 258 7.05 -26.53 -8.01
C ALA A 258 6.40 -27.62 -8.90
N ILE A 259 5.07 -27.75 -8.88
CA ILE A 259 4.34 -28.69 -9.76
C ILE A 259 4.62 -28.37 -11.23
N LYS A 260 4.49 -27.10 -11.61
CA LYS A 260 4.71 -26.64 -12.98
C LYS A 260 6.16 -26.86 -13.42
N ALA A 261 7.14 -26.59 -12.57
CA ALA A 261 8.55 -26.84 -12.83
C ALA A 261 8.83 -28.34 -13.03
N ALA A 262 8.31 -29.21 -12.16
CA ALA A 262 8.49 -30.66 -12.25
C ALA A 262 7.88 -31.22 -13.55
N ARG A 263 6.72 -30.72 -13.99
CA ARG A 263 6.08 -31.14 -15.24
C ARG A 263 6.83 -30.66 -16.47
N ARG A 264 7.39 -29.44 -16.44
CA ARG A 264 8.26 -28.93 -17.51
C ARG A 264 9.54 -29.76 -17.66
N CYS A 265 10.17 -30.16 -16.54
CA CYS A 265 11.34 -31.06 -16.56
C CYS A 265 11.00 -32.43 -17.17
N ARG A 266 9.85 -33.02 -16.82
CA ARG A 266 9.39 -34.28 -17.42
C ARG A 266 9.18 -34.17 -18.93
N LYS A 267 8.48 -33.13 -19.41
CA LYS A 267 8.30 -32.88 -20.85
C LYS A 267 9.62 -32.71 -21.60
N GLN A 268 10.64 -32.11 -20.98
CA GLN A 268 11.97 -31.96 -21.58
C GLN A 268 12.72 -33.29 -21.65
N LEU A 269 12.57 -34.17 -20.67
CA LEU A 269 13.16 -35.51 -20.67
C LEU A 269 12.47 -36.43 -21.69
N ASP A 270 11.14 -36.40 -21.75
CA ASP A 270 10.35 -37.19 -22.71
C ASP A 270 10.57 -36.71 -24.16
N GLY A 271 10.79 -35.41 -24.35
CA GLY A 271 11.14 -34.82 -25.66
C GLY A 271 12.61 -35.01 -26.07
N ALA A 272 13.48 -35.49 -25.16
CA ALA A 272 14.90 -35.72 -25.41
C ALA A 272 15.26 -37.20 -25.63
N MET A 273 14.31 -38.15 -25.51
CA MET A 273 14.53 -39.51 -25.98
C MET A 273 14.50 -39.51 -27.52
N PRO A 274 15.61 -39.88 -28.21
CA PRO A 274 15.55 -40.17 -29.63
C PRO A 274 14.61 -41.36 -29.83
N MET A 275 13.63 -41.22 -30.73
CA MET A 275 12.94 -42.39 -31.29
C MET A 275 13.97 -43.19 -32.09
N ASP A 276 14.64 -44.11 -31.44
CA ASP A 276 15.46 -45.11 -32.10
C ASP A 276 15.04 -46.47 -31.56
N TRP A 277 14.25 -47.20 -32.36
CA TRP A 277 14.21 -48.66 -32.51
C TRP A 277 13.34 -48.98 -33.73
N GLY A 278 13.86 -48.64 -34.91
CA GLY A 278 13.41 -49.18 -36.18
C GLY A 278 14.55 -49.98 -36.80
N ALA A 279 14.85 -51.15 -36.25
CA ALA A 279 15.80 -52.09 -36.84
C ALA A 279 15.05 -53.34 -37.30
N ALA A 280 14.90 -53.40 -38.63
CA ALA A 280 14.84 -54.55 -39.55
C ALA A 280 14.14 -55.84 -39.12
#